data_AF-A0A970BXK3-F1
#
_entry.id   AF-A0A970BXK3-F1
#
_cell.length_a   1.000
_cell.length_b   1.000
_cell.length_c   1.000
_cell.angle_alpha   90.00
_cell.angle_beta   90.00
_cell.angle_gamma   90.00
#
_symmetry.space_group_name_H-M   'P 1'
#
loop_
_entity.id
_entity.type
_entity.pdbx_description
1 polymer ?
#
loop_
_entity_poly.entity_id
_entity_poly.type
_entity_poly.pdbx_seq_one_letter_code
_entity_poly.pdbx_strand_id
1 'polypeptide(L)'
;MSTLALYVLCFGIPLVLGLAVQGWLRSTFSHNSQVPVGSGLTGADVARRILDSNGLGHVPVRPSKAGPLSDHYDPRSRGVFLSEAVFAGRSVAATAVAAHEVGHAIQHAKSYVPMTVRSAIWPVAAFGSQAWFFILLIGVFFQAFGLIQLALIVFAAVVVFQIVTLPVEFNASRRAMAQIRELGLVTDTEAVGARKTLSAAAMTYVAGALASIAQLVYFLALFGRN
;
A
#
# COMPACT_ATOMS: atom_id res chain seq x y z
N MET A 1 19.66 -19.55 -20.09
CA MET A 1 19.24 -18.17 -20.41
C MET A 1 20.47 -17.28 -20.30
N SER A 2 20.69 -16.34 -21.22
CA SER A 2 21.82 -15.40 -21.09
C SER A 2 21.60 -14.47 -19.89
N THR A 3 22.69 -14.00 -19.27
CA THR A 3 22.62 -13.04 -18.15
C THR A 3 21.82 -11.79 -18.52
N LEU A 4 21.92 -11.35 -19.78
CA LEU A 4 21.13 -10.24 -20.32
C LEU A 4 19.63 -10.57 -20.38
N ALA A 5 19.26 -11.76 -20.86
CA ALA A 5 17.85 -12.18 -20.90
C ALA A 5 17.24 -12.29 -19.50
N LEU A 6 18.00 -12.81 -18.54
CA LEU A 6 17.58 -12.87 -17.14
C LEU A 6 17.43 -11.48 -16.52
N TYR A 7 18.35 -10.55 -16.82
CA TYR A 7 18.26 -9.16 -16.39
C TYR A 7 17.01 -8.46 -16.95
N VAL A 8 16.75 -8.56 -18.25
CA VAL A 8 15.56 -7.96 -18.88
C VAL A 8 14.27 -8.53 -18.29
N LEU A 9 14.21 -9.85 -18.06
CA LEU A 9 13.07 -10.50 -17.43
C LEU A 9 12.82 -10.01 -16.00
N CYS A 10 13.88 -9.91 -15.19
CA CYS A 10 13.78 -9.62 -13.76
C CYS A 10 13.73 -8.13 -13.40
N PHE A 11 14.22 -7.24 -14.27
CA PHE A 11 14.23 -5.79 -14.04
C PHE A 11 13.39 -5.03 -15.07
N GLY A 12 13.53 -5.36 -16.35
CA GLY A 12 12.84 -4.64 -17.43
C GLY A 12 11.32 -4.81 -17.39
N ILE A 13 10.83 -6.04 -17.32
CA ILE A 13 9.39 -6.32 -17.29
C ILE A 13 8.72 -5.72 -16.05
N PRO A 14 9.23 -5.92 -14.81
CA PRO A 14 8.63 -5.31 -13.64
C PRO A 14 8.68 -3.78 -13.63
N LEU A 15 9.72 -3.17 -14.21
CA LEU A 15 9.80 -1.73 -14.36
C LEU A 15 8.67 -1.19 -15.25
N VAL A 16 8.47 -1.78 -16.43
CA VAL A 16 7.39 -1.38 -17.35
C VAL A 16 6.02 -1.59 -16.70
N LEU A 17 5.80 -2.73 -16.05
CA LEU A 17 4.56 -3.01 -15.32
C LEU A 17 4.31 -1.99 -14.21
N GLY A 18 5.33 -1.68 -13.41
CA GLY A 18 5.25 -0.70 -12.32
C GLY A 18 4.89 0.69 -12.84
N LEU A 19 5.52 1.13 -13.93
CA LEU A 19 5.22 2.41 -14.58
C LEU A 19 3.78 2.44 -15.12
N ALA A 20 3.32 1.37 -15.76
CA ALA A 20 1.95 1.26 -16.27
C ALA A 20 0.90 1.33 -15.14
N VAL A 21 1.10 0.58 -14.06
CA VAL A 21 0.22 0.58 -12.88
C VAL A 21 0.23 1.94 -12.19
N GLN A 22 1.38 2.57 -12.05
CA GLN A 22 1.49 3.91 -11.46
C GLN A 22 0.76 4.96 -12.33
N GLY A 23 0.86 4.86 -13.65
CA GLY A 23 0.11 5.69 -14.59
C GLY A 23 -1.40 5.50 -14.45
N TRP A 24 -1.84 4.24 -14.35
CA TRP A 24 -3.25 3.91 -14.14
C TRP A 24 -3.80 4.44 -12.80
N LEU A 25 -3.04 4.31 -11.70
CA LEU A 25 -3.41 4.91 -10.41
C LEU A 25 -3.57 6.43 -10.53
N ARG A 26 -2.57 7.13 -11.09
CA ARG A 26 -2.62 8.59 -11.22
C ARG A 26 -3.81 9.05 -12.06
N SER A 27 -4.05 8.39 -13.20
CA SER A 27 -5.17 8.70 -14.08
C SER A 27 -6.52 8.46 -13.38
N THR A 28 -6.70 7.30 -12.75
CA THR A 28 -7.94 6.93 -12.05
C THR A 28 -8.21 7.86 -10.86
N PHE A 29 -7.19 8.13 -10.06
CA PHE A 29 -7.31 9.02 -8.91
C PHE A 29 -7.63 10.46 -9.35
N SER A 30 -6.94 10.99 -10.36
CA SER A 30 -7.20 12.33 -10.90
C SER A 30 -8.64 12.46 -11.42
N HIS A 31 -9.11 11.48 -12.19
CA HIS A 31 -10.48 11.46 -12.70
C HIS A 31 -11.51 11.41 -11.57
N ASN A 32 -11.41 10.44 -10.66
CA ASN A 32 -12.37 10.27 -9.56
C ASN A 32 -12.28 11.37 -8.49
N SER A 33 -11.20 12.15 -8.45
CA SER A 33 -11.08 13.33 -7.58
C SER A 33 -11.92 14.50 -8.09
N GLN A 34 -12.23 14.53 -9.39
CA GLN A 34 -13.06 15.56 -10.02
C GLN A 34 -14.56 15.18 -10.03
N VAL A 35 -14.89 13.92 -9.77
CA VAL A 35 -16.28 13.45 -9.68
C VAL A 35 -16.82 13.75 -8.28
N PRO A 36 -17.77 14.69 -8.11
CA PRO A 36 -18.36 14.99 -6.82
C PRO A 36 -19.14 13.79 -6.29
N VAL A 37 -19.19 13.64 -4.96
CA VAL A 37 -20.05 12.63 -4.32
C VAL A 37 -21.43 13.22 -4.03
N GLY A 38 -22.50 12.50 -4.36
CA GLY A 38 -23.88 12.94 -4.18
C GLY A 38 -24.27 13.15 -2.71
N SER A 39 -23.56 12.53 -1.77
CA SER A 39 -23.75 12.76 -0.34
C SER A 39 -23.25 14.14 0.13
N GLY A 40 -22.40 14.83 -0.64
CA GLY A 40 -21.81 16.13 -0.29
C GLY A 40 -20.84 16.10 0.90
N LEU A 41 -20.55 14.90 1.43
CA LEU A 41 -19.69 14.71 2.59
C LEU A 41 -18.21 14.89 2.21
N THR A 42 -17.43 15.43 3.14
CA THR A 42 -15.97 15.45 3.01
C THR A 42 -15.38 14.07 3.33
N GLY A 43 -14.13 13.80 2.93
CA GLY A 43 -13.43 12.58 3.36
C GLY A 43 -13.34 12.47 4.88
N ALA A 44 -13.18 13.59 5.60
CA ALA A 44 -13.23 13.60 7.06
C ALA A 44 -14.59 13.17 7.61
N ASP A 45 -15.69 13.65 7.03
CA ASP A 45 -17.05 13.27 7.43
C ASP A 45 -17.33 11.78 7.13
N VAL A 46 -16.90 11.30 5.96
CA VAL A 46 -16.98 9.88 5.59
C VAL A 46 -16.23 9.01 6.60
N ALA A 47 -14.98 9.35 6.91
CA ALA A 47 -14.18 8.60 7.88
C ALA A 47 -14.85 8.58 9.25
N ARG A 48 -15.31 9.74 9.74
CA ARG A 48 -16.01 9.88 11.03
C ARG A 48 -17.25 8.98 11.07
N ARG A 49 -18.09 9.02 10.04
CA ARG A 49 -19.35 8.25 9.97
C ARG A 49 -19.12 6.74 9.96
N ILE A 50 -18.09 6.27 9.25
CA ILE A 50 -17.71 4.84 9.25
C ILE A 50 -17.11 4.43 10.60
N LEU A 51 -16.26 5.26 11.21
CA LEU A 51 -15.71 4.96 12.53
C LEU A 51 -16.82 4.86 13.58
N ASP A 52 -17.78 5.79 13.58
CA ASP A 52 -18.88 5.81 14.53
C ASP A 52 -19.80 4.59 14.38
N SER A 53 -20.13 4.20 13.14
CA SER A 53 -20.92 2.99 12.88
C SER A 53 -20.24 1.69 13.33
N ASN A 54 -18.91 1.71 13.53
CA ASN A 54 -18.11 0.58 13.99
C ASN A 54 -17.71 0.67 15.47
N GLY A 55 -18.27 1.61 16.24
CA GLY A 55 -17.93 1.79 17.66
C GLY A 55 -16.54 2.39 17.91
N LEU A 56 -15.93 3.02 16.90
CA LEU A 56 -14.60 3.63 16.92
C LEU A 56 -14.67 5.16 17.09
N GLY A 57 -15.64 5.64 17.87
CA GLY A 57 -15.84 7.06 18.19
C GLY A 57 -14.59 7.78 18.71
N HIS A 58 -13.73 7.05 19.42
CA HIS A 58 -12.51 7.55 20.04
C HIS A 58 -11.32 7.69 19.08
N VAL A 59 -11.38 7.12 17.87
CA VAL A 59 -10.32 7.22 16.86
C VAL A 59 -10.39 8.61 16.22
N PRO A 60 -9.37 9.47 16.38
CA PRO A 60 -9.38 10.81 15.78
C PRO A 60 -9.19 10.73 14.25
N VAL A 61 -9.85 11.64 13.53
CA VAL A 61 -9.60 11.92 12.12
C VAL A 61 -8.90 13.26 12.03
N ARG A 62 -7.70 13.31 11.45
CA ARG A 62 -6.86 14.52 11.41
C ARG A 62 -6.28 14.75 10.01
N PRO A 63 -5.97 16.01 9.65
CA PRO A 63 -5.17 16.27 8.47
C PRO A 63 -3.74 15.74 8.66
N SER A 64 -3.21 15.11 7.62
CA SER A 64 -1.82 14.67 7.57
C SER A 64 -0.89 15.85 7.30
N LYS A 65 0.25 15.88 7.99
CA LYS A 65 1.26 16.95 7.84
C LYS A 65 2.28 16.68 6.74
N ALA A 66 2.22 15.50 6.10
CA ALA A 66 3.22 15.04 5.14
C ALA A 66 2.90 15.37 3.67
N GLY A 67 1.89 16.21 3.42
CA GLY A 67 1.55 16.69 2.08
C GLY A 67 0.58 15.78 1.31
N PRO A 68 0.51 15.90 -0.03
CA PRO A 68 -0.39 15.09 -0.86
C PRO A 68 -0.09 13.58 -0.77
N LEU A 69 -1.13 12.74 -0.88
CA LEU A 69 -1.03 11.26 -0.89
C LEU A 69 -0.37 10.68 0.38
N SER A 70 -0.50 11.39 1.51
CA SER A 70 0.02 10.97 2.80
C SER A 70 -1.06 10.40 3.72
N ASP A 71 -2.17 9.95 3.12
CA ASP A 71 -3.27 9.29 3.79
C ASP A 71 -2.81 7.98 4.43
N HIS A 72 -3.06 7.81 5.73
CA HIS A 72 -2.73 6.59 6.46
C HIS A 72 -3.50 6.48 7.78
N TYR A 73 -3.76 5.25 8.20
CA TYR A 73 -4.03 4.91 9.59
C TYR A 73 -2.73 4.61 10.35
N ASP A 74 -2.52 5.26 11.49
CA ASP A 74 -1.40 4.95 12.38
C ASP A 74 -1.87 4.06 13.55
N PRO A 75 -1.44 2.80 13.65
CA PRO A 75 -1.80 1.92 14.77
C PRO A 75 -1.18 2.35 16.11
N ARG A 76 -0.11 3.15 16.12
CA ARG A 76 0.56 3.62 17.35
C ARG A 76 -0.23 4.73 18.03
N SER A 77 -0.58 5.78 17.27
CA SER A 77 -1.43 6.86 17.76
C SER A 77 -2.93 6.56 17.67
N ARG A 78 -3.31 5.44 17.02
CA ARG A 78 -4.68 5.00 16.78
C ARG A 78 -5.52 6.08 16.10
N GLY A 79 -4.97 6.76 15.10
CA GLY A 79 -5.60 7.85 14.39
C GLY A 79 -5.64 7.63 12.88
N VAL A 80 -6.66 8.19 12.23
CA VAL A 80 -6.75 8.29 10.77
C VAL A 80 -6.22 9.66 10.36
N PHE A 81 -5.21 9.68 9.49
CA PHE A 81 -4.60 10.89 8.96
C PHE A 81 -4.89 10.96 7.47
N LEU A 82 -5.51 12.03 7.01
CA LEU A 82 -5.88 12.22 5.61
C LEU A 82 -5.14 13.42 5.03
N SER A 83 -4.62 13.31 3.81
CA SER A 83 -4.05 14.45 3.09
C SER A 83 -5.11 15.53 2.90
N GLU A 84 -4.72 16.80 2.79
CA GLU A 84 -5.67 17.92 2.70
C GLU A 84 -6.71 17.73 1.57
N ALA A 85 -6.25 17.21 0.43
CA ALA A 85 -7.09 16.91 -0.73
C ALA A 85 -8.19 15.86 -0.43
N VAL A 86 -7.93 14.91 0.48
CA VAL A 86 -8.89 13.89 0.90
C VAL A 86 -9.69 14.38 2.09
N PHE A 87 -9.04 15.01 3.07
CA PHE A 87 -9.65 15.49 4.31
C PHE A 87 -10.82 16.46 4.02
N ALA A 88 -10.59 17.48 3.20
CA ALA A 88 -11.60 18.47 2.82
C ALA A 88 -12.33 18.13 1.51
N GLY A 89 -11.85 17.12 0.76
CA GLY A 89 -12.38 16.75 -0.56
C GLY A 89 -13.78 16.14 -0.49
N ARG A 90 -14.64 16.53 -1.43
CA ARG A 90 -16.03 16.04 -1.59
C ARG A 90 -16.20 15.24 -2.88
N SER A 91 -15.33 14.27 -3.09
CA SER A 91 -15.25 13.50 -4.33
C SER A 91 -15.33 12.00 -4.08
N VAL A 92 -15.56 11.25 -5.15
CA VAL A 92 -15.54 9.78 -5.13
C VAL A 92 -14.18 9.25 -4.68
N ALA A 93 -13.08 9.86 -5.14
CA ALA A 93 -11.73 9.48 -4.69
C ALA A 93 -11.50 9.78 -3.21
N ALA A 94 -11.89 10.96 -2.72
CA ALA A 94 -11.74 11.32 -1.31
C ALA A 94 -12.55 10.36 -0.40
N THR A 95 -13.78 10.06 -0.79
CA THR A 95 -14.65 9.09 -0.10
C THR A 95 -14.01 7.70 -0.05
N ALA A 96 -13.46 7.24 -1.18
CA ALA A 96 -12.83 5.93 -1.27
C ALA A 96 -11.58 5.81 -0.38
N VAL A 97 -10.68 6.79 -0.46
CA VAL A 97 -9.41 6.79 0.31
C VAL A 97 -9.69 6.92 1.81
N ALA A 98 -10.57 7.85 2.22
CA ALA A 98 -10.95 7.99 3.62
C ALA A 98 -11.54 6.69 4.18
N ALA A 99 -12.44 6.04 3.44
CA ALA A 99 -13.01 4.75 3.82
C ALA A 99 -11.96 3.62 3.88
N HIS A 100 -10.95 3.64 3.02
CA HIS A 100 -9.83 2.69 3.05
C HIS A 100 -9.01 2.81 4.33
N GLU A 101 -8.66 4.03 4.73
CA GLU A 101 -7.92 4.25 5.98
C GLU A 101 -8.74 3.85 7.21
N VAL A 102 -10.06 4.08 7.20
CA VAL A 102 -10.94 3.54 8.23
C VAL A 102 -10.99 2.00 8.19
N GLY A 103 -10.86 1.40 7.01
CA GLY A 103 -10.69 -0.04 6.84
C GLY A 103 -9.53 -0.59 7.67
N HIS A 104 -8.38 0.10 7.71
CA HIS A 104 -7.26 -0.25 8.59
C HIS A 104 -7.57 -0.07 10.07
N ALA A 105 -8.29 1.01 10.44
CA ALA A 105 -8.75 1.19 11.82
C ALA A 105 -9.65 0.02 12.28
N ILE A 106 -10.57 -0.44 11.42
CA ILE A 106 -11.43 -1.59 11.69
C ILE A 106 -10.62 -2.89 11.78
N GLN A 107 -9.63 -3.09 10.92
CA GLN A 107 -8.71 -4.24 11.01
C GLN A 107 -7.97 -4.28 12.33
N HIS A 108 -7.44 -3.13 12.76
CA HIS A 108 -6.72 -3.02 14.02
C HIS A 108 -7.66 -3.30 15.22
N ALA A 109 -8.85 -2.70 15.24
CA ALA A 109 -9.84 -2.95 16.27
C ALA A 109 -10.29 -4.42 16.37
N LYS A 110 -10.34 -5.12 15.23
CA LYS A 110 -10.70 -6.54 15.16
C LYS A 110 -9.51 -7.50 15.29
N SER A 111 -8.32 -7.00 15.64
CA SER A 111 -7.09 -7.81 15.73
C SER A 111 -6.87 -8.68 14.48
N TYR A 112 -7.07 -8.09 13.30
CA TYR A 112 -6.92 -8.82 12.04
C TYR A 112 -5.48 -9.32 11.89
N VAL A 113 -5.29 -10.65 11.95
CA VAL A 113 -3.97 -11.29 12.08
C VAL A 113 -2.93 -10.77 11.06
N PRO A 114 -3.23 -10.64 9.74
CA PRO A 114 -2.25 -10.09 8.80
C PRO A 114 -1.79 -8.66 9.12
N MET A 115 -2.67 -7.83 9.68
CA MET A 115 -2.32 -6.47 10.12
C MET A 115 -1.35 -6.53 11.30
N THR A 116 -1.61 -7.40 12.29
CA THR A 116 -0.73 -7.61 13.44
C THR A 116 0.64 -8.11 13.01
N VAL A 117 0.69 -9.09 12.10
CA VAL A 117 1.95 -9.60 11.54
C VAL A 117 2.70 -8.46 10.85
N ARG A 118 2.06 -7.74 9.90
CA ARG A 118 2.66 -6.58 9.21
C ARG A 118 3.26 -5.57 10.18
N SER A 119 2.54 -5.21 11.24
CA SER A 119 3.03 -4.26 12.25
C SER A 119 4.25 -4.77 13.01
N ALA A 120 4.30 -6.07 13.32
CA ALA A 120 5.44 -6.67 14.03
C ALA A 120 6.72 -6.70 13.19
N ILE A 121 6.60 -6.95 11.88
CA ILE A 121 7.76 -7.05 10.97
C ILE A 121 8.17 -5.70 10.35
N TRP A 122 7.35 -4.65 10.49
CA TRP A 122 7.64 -3.32 9.93
C TRP A 122 9.03 -2.75 10.26
N PRO A 123 9.55 -2.81 11.51
CA PRO A 123 10.88 -2.26 11.81
C PRO A 123 12.00 -2.93 11.02
N VAL A 124 11.92 -4.27 10.89
CA VAL A 124 12.89 -5.06 10.12
C VAL A 124 12.80 -4.72 8.64
N ALA A 125 11.59 -4.59 8.10
CA ALA A 125 11.38 -4.22 6.71
C ALA A 125 11.84 -2.78 6.40
N ALA A 126 11.59 -1.83 7.30
CA ALA A 126 11.98 -0.43 7.14
C ALA A 126 13.51 -0.26 7.09
N PHE A 127 14.23 -0.92 8.00
CA PHE A 127 15.70 -0.97 7.97
C PHE A 127 16.19 -1.74 6.75
N GLY A 128 15.64 -2.93 6.53
CA GLY A 128 16.04 -3.83 5.46
C GLY A 128 15.92 -3.19 4.08
N SER A 129 14.84 -2.46 3.81
CA SER A 129 14.54 -1.85 2.50
C SER A 129 15.61 -0.89 2.00
N GLN A 130 16.34 -0.22 2.89
CA GLN A 130 17.47 0.63 2.54
C GLN A 130 18.81 -0.13 2.67
N ALA A 131 18.97 -0.91 3.73
CA ALA A 131 20.25 -1.54 4.05
C ALA A 131 20.64 -2.64 3.06
N TRP A 132 19.70 -3.45 2.55
CA TRP A 132 20.01 -4.62 1.72
C TRP A 132 20.87 -4.25 0.50
N PHE A 133 20.56 -3.12 -0.16
CA PHE A 133 21.26 -2.67 -1.35
C PHE A 133 22.71 -2.30 -1.04
N PHE A 134 22.96 -1.54 0.04
CA PHE A 134 24.31 -1.17 0.44
C PHE A 134 25.12 -2.37 0.91
N ILE A 135 24.51 -3.30 1.66
CA ILE A 135 25.17 -4.53 2.08
C ILE A 135 25.57 -5.36 0.85
N LEU A 136 24.67 -5.47 -0.15
CA LEU A 136 24.95 -6.17 -1.39
C LEU A 136 26.11 -5.51 -2.15
N LEU A 137 26.07 -4.18 -2.30
CA LEU A 137 27.08 -3.42 -3.03
C LEU A 137 28.48 -3.58 -2.39
N ILE A 138 28.56 -3.43 -1.06
CA ILE A 138 29.81 -3.63 -0.31
C ILE A 138 30.28 -5.08 -0.46
N GLY A 139 29.37 -6.06 -0.34
CA GLY A 139 29.68 -7.48 -0.51
C GLY A 139 30.25 -7.79 -1.88
N VAL A 140 29.68 -7.24 -2.96
CA VAL A 140 30.17 -7.40 -4.32
C VAL A 140 31.52 -6.69 -4.51
N PHE A 141 31.66 -5.45 -4.02
CA PHE A 141 32.88 -4.66 -4.19
C PHE A 141 34.09 -5.27 -3.50
N PHE A 142 33.93 -5.76 -2.27
CA PHE A 142 34.98 -6.42 -1.51
C PHE A 142 35.05 -7.94 -1.76
N GLN A 143 34.22 -8.47 -2.67
CA GLN A 143 34.09 -9.91 -2.93
C GLN A 143 33.81 -10.73 -1.65
N ALA A 144 33.15 -10.11 -0.67
CA ALA A 144 32.83 -10.69 0.62
C ALA A 144 31.53 -11.49 0.53
N PHE A 145 31.65 -12.79 0.25
CA PHE A 145 30.50 -13.68 0.04
C PHE A 145 29.50 -13.70 1.21
N GLY A 146 29.98 -13.64 2.45
CA GLY A 146 29.12 -13.57 3.63
C GLY A 146 28.21 -12.31 3.66
N LEU A 147 28.71 -11.17 3.17
CA LEU A 147 27.91 -9.95 3.04
C LEU A 147 26.87 -10.07 1.94
N ILE A 148 27.21 -10.73 0.83
CA ILE A 148 26.26 -11.01 -0.26
C ILE A 148 25.11 -11.86 0.28
N GLN A 149 25.41 -12.96 0.98
CA GLN A 149 24.38 -13.82 1.58
C GLN A 149 23.51 -13.06 2.58
N LEU A 150 24.12 -12.25 3.45
CA LEU A 150 23.39 -11.40 4.39
C LEU A 150 22.44 -10.45 3.67
N ALA A 151 22.89 -9.80 2.58
CA ALA A 151 22.05 -8.92 1.78
C ALA A 151 20.84 -9.66 1.18
N LEU A 152 21.02 -10.89 0.68
CA LEU A 152 19.94 -11.70 0.14
C LEU A 152 18.92 -12.10 1.21
N ILE A 153 19.37 -12.43 2.42
CA ILE A 153 18.49 -12.75 3.55
C ILE A 153 17.67 -11.51 3.95
N VAL A 154 18.32 -10.35 4.07
CA VAL A 154 17.65 -9.09 4.39
C VAL A 154 16.65 -8.73 3.28
N PHE A 155 17.02 -8.87 2.00
CA PHE A 155 16.13 -8.60 0.89
C PHE A 155 14.94 -9.58 0.82
N ALA A 156 15.16 -10.86 1.11
CA ALA A 156 14.09 -11.85 1.22
C ALA A 156 13.09 -11.48 2.33
N ALA A 157 13.55 -10.97 3.48
CA ALA A 157 12.66 -10.47 4.52
C ALA A 157 11.80 -9.28 4.04
N VAL A 158 12.36 -8.37 3.23
CA VAL A 158 11.61 -7.27 2.59
C VAL A 158 10.56 -7.81 1.62
N VAL A 159 10.89 -8.84 0.82
CA VAL A 159 9.92 -9.49 -0.09
C VAL A 159 8.77 -10.12 0.70
N VAL A 160 9.07 -10.85 1.78
CA VAL A 160 8.05 -11.42 2.67
C VAL A 160 7.15 -10.33 3.24
N PHE A 161 7.72 -9.21 3.67
CA PHE A 161 6.96 -8.06 4.17
C PHE A 161 5.95 -7.54 3.13
N GLN A 162 6.38 -7.41 1.87
CA GLN A 162 5.50 -6.96 0.79
C GLN A 162 4.35 -7.95 0.55
N ILE A 163 4.62 -9.25 0.56
CA ILE A 163 3.60 -10.30 0.40
C ILE A 163 2.60 -10.27 1.55
N VAL A 164 3.06 -10.18 2.80
CA VAL A 164 2.20 -10.10 4.00
C VAL A 164 1.35 -8.83 4.01
N THR A 165 1.81 -7.75 3.37
CA THR A 165 1.06 -6.50 3.26
C THR A 165 -0.14 -6.64 2.30
N LEU A 166 -0.06 -7.47 1.26
CA LEU A 166 -1.14 -7.61 0.26
C LEU A 166 -2.51 -7.98 0.87
N PRO A 167 -2.63 -9.02 1.73
CA PRO A 167 -3.91 -9.33 2.39
C PRO A 167 -4.47 -8.16 3.20
N VAL A 168 -3.62 -7.34 3.81
CA VAL A 168 -4.04 -6.17 4.61
C VAL A 168 -4.70 -5.13 3.72
N GLU A 169 -4.06 -4.76 2.62
CA GLU A 169 -4.55 -3.75 1.66
C GLU A 169 -5.85 -4.18 0.95
N PHE A 170 -5.92 -5.43 0.50
CA PHE A 170 -7.13 -5.97 -0.12
C PHE A 170 -8.30 -6.07 0.87
N ASN A 171 -8.03 -6.48 2.11
CA ASN A 171 -9.05 -6.57 3.13
C ASN A 171 -9.56 -5.19 3.55
N ALA A 172 -8.68 -4.19 3.66
CA ALA A 172 -9.06 -2.81 3.96
C ALA A 172 -9.94 -2.24 2.85
N SER A 173 -9.55 -2.41 1.58
CA SER A 173 -10.34 -2.00 0.42
C SER A 173 -11.73 -2.67 0.37
N ARG A 174 -11.82 -3.96 0.69
CA ARG A 174 -13.10 -4.67 0.76
C ARG A 174 -13.99 -4.11 1.87
N ARG A 175 -13.44 -3.81 3.05
CA ARG A 175 -14.19 -3.19 4.16
C ARG A 175 -14.66 -1.79 3.79
N ALA A 176 -13.80 -0.99 3.19
CA ALA A 176 -14.13 0.35 2.72
C ALA A 176 -15.33 0.32 1.77
N MET A 177 -15.30 -0.55 0.76
CA MET A 177 -16.39 -0.71 -0.20
C MET A 177 -17.70 -1.18 0.43
N ALA A 178 -17.63 -2.07 1.42
CA ALA A 178 -18.82 -2.50 2.16
C ALA A 178 -19.42 -1.34 2.96
N GLN A 179 -18.58 -0.61 3.72
CA GLN A 179 -19.03 0.49 4.58
C GLN A 179 -19.65 1.66 3.80
N ILE A 180 -19.03 2.11 2.71
CA ILE A 180 -19.58 3.23 1.94
C ILE A 180 -20.92 2.89 1.28
N ARG A 181 -21.17 1.61 0.98
CA ARG A 181 -22.44 1.12 0.42
C ARG A 181 -23.50 0.92 1.49
N GLU A 182 -23.16 0.21 2.57
CA GLU A 182 -24.07 -0.10 3.69
C GLU A 182 -24.58 1.17 4.38
N LEU A 183 -23.75 2.20 4.47
CA LEU A 183 -24.10 3.48 5.08
C LEU A 183 -24.72 4.49 4.09
N GLY A 184 -24.89 4.11 2.81
CA GLY A 184 -25.45 4.99 1.78
C GLY A 184 -24.62 6.25 1.53
N LEU A 185 -23.28 6.17 1.66
CA LEU A 185 -22.38 7.32 1.47
C LEU A 185 -22.07 7.59 -0.01
N VAL A 186 -22.32 6.59 -0.86
CA VAL A 186 -22.16 6.64 -2.30
C VAL A 186 -23.36 6.01 -3.01
N THR A 187 -23.66 6.48 -4.21
CA THR A 187 -24.57 5.81 -5.15
C THR A 187 -23.89 4.59 -5.80
N ASP A 188 -24.66 3.76 -6.51
CA ASP A 188 -24.10 2.60 -7.23
C ASP A 188 -23.07 3.01 -8.30
N THR A 189 -23.30 4.13 -8.99
CA THR A 189 -22.39 4.67 -10.01
C THR A 189 -21.10 5.20 -9.37
N GLU A 190 -21.21 5.93 -8.27
CA GLU A 190 -20.07 6.42 -7.49
C GLU A 190 -19.26 5.26 -6.88
N ALA A 191 -19.93 4.20 -6.43
CA ALA A 191 -19.27 3.00 -5.90
C ALA A 191 -18.39 2.29 -6.94
N VAL A 192 -18.72 2.38 -8.23
CA VAL A 192 -17.86 1.87 -9.31
C VAL A 192 -16.58 2.71 -9.40
N GLY A 193 -16.68 4.03 -9.31
CA GLY A 193 -15.53 4.93 -9.27
C GLY A 193 -14.64 4.68 -8.04
N ALA A 194 -15.25 4.55 -6.86
CA ALA A 194 -14.54 4.24 -5.62
C ALA A 194 -13.79 2.90 -5.73
N ARG A 195 -14.44 1.86 -6.24
CA ARG A 195 -13.80 0.55 -6.48
C ARG A 195 -12.61 0.68 -7.44
N LYS A 196 -12.74 1.43 -8.53
CA LYS A 196 -11.64 1.66 -9.48
C LYS A 196 -10.45 2.33 -8.79
N THR A 197 -10.68 3.36 -7.98
CA THR A 197 -9.61 4.03 -7.21
C THR A 197 -8.90 3.06 -6.28
N LEU A 198 -9.64 2.27 -5.50
CA LEU A 198 -9.06 1.31 -4.57
C LEU A 198 -8.34 0.15 -5.27
N SER A 199 -8.88 -0.35 -6.38
CA SER A 199 -8.22 -1.39 -7.18
C SER A 199 -6.92 -0.88 -7.80
N ALA A 200 -6.90 0.36 -8.29
CA ALA A 200 -5.69 0.96 -8.85
C ALA A 200 -4.61 1.16 -7.79
N ALA A 201 -5.00 1.57 -6.58
CA ALA A 201 -4.08 1.65 -5.43
C ALA A 201 -3.58 0.26 -5.03
N ALA A 202 -4.46 -0.74 -4.93
CA ALA A 202 -4.05 -2.09 -4.56
C ALA A 202 -3.07 -2.73 -5.56
N MET A 203 -3.20 -2.41 -6.85
CA MET A 203 -2.29 -2.91 -7.89
C MET A 203 -0.87 -2.38 -7.77
N THR A 204 -0.63 -1.21 -7.15
CA THR A 204 0.74 -0.73 -6.93
C THR A 204 1.50 -1.64 -5.97
N TYR A 205 0.83 -2.15 -4.93
CA TYR A 205 1.41 -3.12 -4.01
C TYR A 205 1.71 -4.45 -4.72
N VAL A 206 0.80 -4.92 -5.59
CA VAL A 206 1.01 -6.15 -6.38
C VAL A 206 2.21 -5.98 -7.31
N ALA A 207 2.29 -4.87 -8.04
CA ALA A 207 3.41 -4.59 -8.94
C ALA A 207 4.75 -4.52 -8.18
N GLY A 208 4.76 -3.87 -7.02
CA GLY A 208 5.94 -3.81 -6.14
C GLY A 208 6.39 -5.18 -5.65
N ALA A 209 5.45 -6.02 -5.18
CA ALA A 209 5.73 -7.38 -4.75
C ALA A 209 6.27 -8.25 -5.90
N LEU A 210 5.69 -8.16 -7.09
CA LEU A 210 6.18 -8.89 -8.26
C LEU A 210 7.58 -8.43 -8.66
N ALA A 211 7.85 -7.13 -8.61
CA ALA A 211 9.17 -6.59 -8.90
C ALA A 211 10.23 -7.08 -7.91
N SER A 212 9.93 -7.05 -6.61
CA SER A 212 10.89 -7.50 -5.59
C SER A 212 11.14 -9.01 -5.65
N ILE A 213 10.11 -9.82 -5.94
CA ILE A 213 10.26 -11.27 -6.19
C ILE A 213 11.15 -11.51 -7.41
N ALA A 214 10.90 -10.82 -8.52
CA ALA A 214 11.69 -10.99 -9.75
C ALA A 214 13.17 -10.62 -9.54
N GLN A 215 13.42 -9.54 -8.80
CA GLN A 215 14.77 -9.14 -8.39
C GLN A 215 15.43 -10.17 -7.45
N LEU A 216 14.69 -10.73 -6.50
CA LEU A 216 15.22 -11.74 -5.59
C LEU A 216 15.61 -13.00 -6.36
N VAL A 217 14.76 -13.45 -7.29
CA VAL A 217 15.07 -14.58 -8.20
C VAL A 217 16.34 -14.31 -9.00
N TYR A 218 16.51 -13.09 -9.52
CA TYR A 218 17.73 -12.72 -10.23
C TYR A 218 18.98 -12.86 -9.35
N PHE A 219 18.95 -12.27 -8.15
CA PHE A 219 20.11 -12.30 -7.27
C PHE A 219 20.41 -13.71 -6.73
N LEU A 220 19.39 -14.52 -6.46
CA LEU A 220 19.57 -15.93 -6.09
C LEU A 220 20.16 -16.75 -7.25
N ALA A 221 19.74 -16.49 -8.49
CA ALA A 221 20.31 -17.17 -9.65
C ALA A 221 21.79 -16.78 -9.89
N LEU A 222 22.15 -15.54 -9.57
CA LEU A 222 23.50 -15.01 -9.75
C LEU A 222 24.48 -15.43 -8.63
N PHE A 223 24.02 -15.40 -7.38
CA PHE A 223 24.89 -15.56 -6.20
C PHE A 223 24.57 -16.78 -5.33
N GLY A 224 23.43 -17.45 -5.55
CA GLY A 224 22.99 -18.60 -4.74
C GLY A 224 23.62 -19.94 -5.12
N ARG A 225 24.54 -19.96 -6.10
CA ARG A 225 25.20 -21.17 -6.61
C ARG A 225 26.69 -21.28 -6.24
N ASN A 226 27.22 -20.35 -5.45
CA ASN A 226 28.62 -20.33 -5.02
C ASN A 226 28.75 -20.69 -3.54
#